data_AF-A0A8T5UG26-F1
#
_entry.id   AF-A0A8T5UG26-F1
#
_cell.length_a   1.000
_cell.length_b   1.000
_cell.length_c   1.000
_cell.angle_alpha   90.00
_cell.angle_beta   90.00
_cell.angle_gamma   90.00
#
_symmetry.space_group_name_H-M   'P 1'
#
loop_
_entity.id
_entity.type
_entity.pdbx_description
1 polymer ?
#
loop_
_entity_poly.entity_id
_entity_poly.type
_entity_poly.pdbx_seq_one_letter_code
_entity_poly.pdbx_strand_id
1 'polypeptide(L)'
;MKCPSCSVEMETLVAGIFQCPQCRKIIKPKDKTSEEISDEGEEKEGFLDGDYFHTQLTLNKDYEICEKGIIINKTETRVIAALICHSALLKSERYVRISWWKTYQHAGMLKIYDNPVLNNLIKSLEKIDESFDELWNWKGSYDKKAPETEEDLEIKKKLDIIKYRILENKTCPNCQKKMEKHKSHYICQHCSEIVILEGFNQPIFNIDSKDLDLRFHSNFPINFYMPTSGITLKWLVGEWKAIVVIYSNNNPNKRWLRFYWWTRDFSKLIKYGQREMAEGTQMGWKAQRGVSSPNIYDKKIIRPLINALKKISDELNWN
;
A
#
# COMPACT_ATOMS: atom_id res chain seq x y z
N MET A 1 -23.07 -32.60 -13.60
CA MET A 1 -22.62 -31.19 -13.73
C MET A 1 -21.57 -31.12 -14.84
N LYS A 2 -21.58 -30.11 -15.72
CA LYS A 2 -20.56 -29.98 -16.79
C LYS A 2 -19.39 -29.12 -16.32
N CYS A 3 -18.17 -29.50 -16.71
CA CYS A 3 -16.98 -28.73 -16.41
C CYS A 3 -17.05 -27.37 -17.13
N PRO A 4 -16.96 -26.23 -16.45
CA PRO A 4 -17.04 -24.91 -17.06
C PRO A 4 -15.85 -24.57 -17.96
N SER A 5 -14.81 -25.40 -17.96
CA SER A 5 -13.60 -25.20 -18.77
C SER A 5 -13.50 -26.14 -19.97
N CYS A 6 -14.18 -27.28 -19.95
CA CYS A 6 -14.06 -28.30 -20.98
C CYS A 6 -15.43 -28.75 -21.54
N SER A 7 -16.54 -28.28 -20.94
CA SER A 7 -17.92 -28.63 -21.29
C SER A 7 -18.27 -30.13 -21.27
N VAL A 8 -17.35 -30.98 -20.80
CA VAL A 8 -17.56 -32.41 -20.54
C VAL A 8 -18.22 -32.66 -19.20
N GLU A 9 -18.88 -33.81 -19.07
CA GLU A 9 -19.54 -34.23 -17.84
C GLU A 9 -18.51 -34.55 -16.74
N MET A 10 -18.76 -34.06 -15.51
CA MET A 10 -17.86 -34.23 -14.38
C MET A 10 -18.18 -35.48 -13.58
N GLU A 11 -17.14 -36.14 -13.08
CA GLU A 11 -17.23 -37.31 -12.19
C GLU A 11 -17.41 -36.87 -10.73
N THR A 12 -18.12 -37.67 -9.94
CA THR A 12 -18.31 -37.39 -8.51
C THR A 12 -17.20 -38.07 -7.73
N LEU A 13 -16.36 -37.29 -7.03
CA LEU A 13 -15.28 -37.84 -6.20
C LEU A 13 -15.79 -38.29 -4.83
N VAL A 14 -16.61 -37.45 -4.20
CA VAL A 14 -17.33 -37.69 -2.95
C VAL A 14 -18.62 -36.87 -2.98
N ALA A 15 -19.57 -37.13 -2.07
CA ALA A 15 -20.84 -36.41 -2.02
C ALA A 15 -20.62 -34.88 -2.04
N GLY A 16 -21.16 -34.21 -3.06
CA GLY A 16 -21.05 -32.77 -3.23
C GLY A 16 -19.71 -32.25 -3.77
N ILE A 17 -18.76 -33.10 -4.19
CA ILE A 17 -17.50 -32.68 -4.82
C ILE A 17 -17.31 -33.42 -6.15
N PHE A 18 -17.14 -32.66 -7.23
CA PHE A 18 -17.02 -33.15 -8.59
C PHE A 18 -15.62 -32.88 -9.16
N GLN A 19 -15.09 -33.77 -9.99
CA GLN A 19 -13.84 -33.58 -10.73
C GLN A 19 -14.06 -33.75 -12.24
N CYS A 20 -13.46 -32.88 -13.04
CA CYS A 20 -13.44 -33.04 -14.48
C CYS A 20 -12.43 -34.14 -14.87
N PRO A 21 -12.82 -35.20 -15.60
CA PRO A 21 -11.89 -36.26 -15.99
C PRO A 21 -10.79 -35.78 -16.94
N GLN A 22 -11.09 -34.77 -17.77
CA GLN A 22 -10.16 -34.28 -18.79
C GLN A 22 -9.13 -33.29 -18.27
N CYS A 23 -9.53 -32.34 -17.41
CA CYS A 23 -8.64 -31.29 -16.90
C CYS A 23 -8.39 -31.36 -15.39
N ARG A 24 -8.89 -32.41 -14.72
CA ARG A 24 -8.75 -32.68 -13.27
C ARG A 24 -9.28 -31.59 -12.35
N LYS A 25 -10.01 -30.59 -12.87
CA LYS A 25 -10.56 -29.46 -12.11
C LYS A 25 -11.67 -29.93 -11.16
N ILE A 26 -11.55 -29.56 -9.89
CA ILE A 26 -12.48 -29.94 -8.81
C ILE A 26 -13.47 -28.79 -8.53
N ILE A 27 -14.76 -29.11 -8.41
CA ILE A 27 -15.85 -28.15 -8.14
C ILE A 27 -16.73 -28.70 -7.01
N LYS A 28 -16.96 -27.88 -5.99
CA LYS A 28 -17.96 -28.10 -4.95
C LYS A 28 -19.16 -27.18 -5.25
N PRO A 29 -20.37 -27.68 -5.53
CA PRO A 29 -21.56 -26.83 -5.63
C PRO A 29 -21.78 -26.15 -4.26
N LYS A 30 -22.20 -24.88 -4.26
CA LYS A 30 -22.60 -24.19 -3.03
C LYS A 30 -23.82 -24.92 -2.44
N ASP A 31 -23.80 -25.21 -1.14
CA ASP A 31 -24.93 -25.77 -0.42
C ASP A 31 -26.13 -24.80 -0.52
N LYS A 32 -27.28 -25.30 -0.97
CA LYS A 32 -28.56 -24.58 -0.94
C LYS A 32 -29.16 -24.66 0.47
N THR A 33 -28.48 -24.07 1.45
CA THR A 33 -29.00 -23.82 2.80
C THR A 33 -28.17 -22.73 3.45
N SER A 34 -28.39 -21.51 3.01
CA SER A 34 -28.26 -20.35 3.86
C SER A 34 -29.41 -19.45 3.47
N GLU A 35 -30.41 -19.39 4.36
CA GLU A 35 -31.48 -18.41 4.29
C GLU A 35 -30.88 -17.06 3.93
N GLU A 36 -31.45 -16.47 2.88
CA GLU A 36 -31.18 -15.11 2.46
C GLU A 36 -31.52 -14.19 3.64
N ILE A 37 -30.52 -13.85 4.44
CA ILE A 37 -30.52 -12.54 5.08
C ILE A 37 -30.20 -11.58 3.93
N SER A 38 -31.26 -11.20 3.23
CA SER A 38 -31.29 -9.99 2.43
C SER A 38 -31.02 -8.81 3.36
N ASP A 39 -29.74 -8.49 3.55
CA ASP A 39 -29.37 -7.11 3.87
C ASP A 39 -29.57 -6.29 2.58
N GLU A 40 -30.85 -5.97 2.30
CA GLU A 40 -31.20 -4.70 1.70
C GLU A 40 -30.74 -3.62 2.68
N GLY A 41 -29.47 -3.24 2.58
CA GLY A 41 -28.85 -2.18 3.37
C GLY A 41 -28.20 -1.22 2.41
N GLU A 42 -28.88 -0.10 2.19
CA GLU A 42 -28.41 1.12 1.55
C GLU A 42 -26.87 1.24 1.54
N GLU A 43 -26.29 1.61 0.39
CA GLU A 43 -24.98 2.27 0.36
C GLU A 43 -25.05 3.47 1.30
N LYS A 44 -24.69 3.29 2.57
CA LYS A 44 -24.58 4.40 3.52
C LYS A 44 -23.38 5.23 3.06
N GLU A 45 -23.66 6.25 2.26
CA GLU A 45 -22.74 7.33 1.95
C GLU A 45 -22.37 8.06 3.25
N GLY A 46 -21.44 7.53 4.04
CA GLY A 46 -21.11 8.14 5.32
C GLY A 46 -20.22 7.29 6.21
N PHE A 47 -19.90 7.86 7.38
CA PHE A 47 -19.18 7.16 8.41
C PHE A 47 -20.08 6.11 9.08
N LEU A 48 -19.60 4.87 9.11
CA LEU A 48 -20.08 3.82 9.99
C LEU A 48 -19.28 3.86 11.29
N ASP A 49 -19.95 3.51 12.38
CA ASP A 49 -19.32 3.38 13.69
C ASP A 49 -18.23 2.30 13.68
N GLY A 50 -17.17 2.53 14.45
CA GLY A 50 -16.05 1.61 14.60
C GLY A 50 -16.47 0.19 15.00
N ASP A 51 -17.52 0.05 15.82
CA ASP A 51 -18.03 -1.25 16.25
C ASP A 51 -18.48 -2.12 15.09
N TYR A 52 -19.04 -1.54 14.02
CA TYR A 52 -19.39 -2.27 12.81
C TYR A 52 -18.16 -3.00 12.23
N PHE A 53 -17.00 -2.34 12.15
CA PHE A 53 -15.79 -2.93 11.57
C PHE A 53 -15.19 -4.01 12.47
N HIS A 54 -15.34 -3.88 13.78
CA HIS A 54 -14.88 -4.88 14.72
C HIS A 54 -15.76 -6.14 14.70
N THR A 55 -17.09 -5.99 14.68
CA THR A 55 -18.00 -7.13 14.75
C THR A 55 -18.22 -7.79 13.39
N GLN A 56 -18.41 -7.01 12.33
CA GLN A 56 -18.77 -7.52 11.00
C GLN A 56 -17.57 -7.82 10.11
N LEU A 57 -16.42 -7.19 10.36
CA LEU A 57 -15.23 -7.31 9.51
C LEU A 57 -14.00 -7.84 10.27
N THR A 58 -14.19 -8.47 11.43
CA THR A 58 -13.13 -9.18 12.19
C THR A 58 -11.87 -8.33 12.49
N LEU A 59 -12.04 -7.01 12.68
CA LEU A 59 -10.92 -6.15 13.08
C LEU A 59 -10.59 -6.38 14.56
N ASN A 60 -9.37 -6.82 14.86
CA ASN A 60 -8.98 -7.22 16.21
C ASN A 60 -8.76 -6.01 17.14
N LYS A 61 -9.64 -5.88 18.15
CA LYS A 61 -9.62 -4.81 19.17
C LYS A 61 -8.37 -4.83 20.06
N ASP A 62 -7.73 -5.98 20.24
CA ASP A 62 -6.56 -6.12 21.13
C ASP A 62 -5.33 -5.36 20.60
N TYR A 63 -5.25 -5.16 19.29
CA TYR A 63 -4.12 -4.48 18.65
C TYR A 63 -4.48 -3.07 18.19
N GLU A 64 -5.74 -2.82 17.83
CA GLU A 64 -6.16 -1.59 17.19
C GLU A 64 -7.64 -1.34 17.43
N ILE A 65 -8.00 -0.07 17.68
CA ILE A 65 -9.38 0.37 17.80
C ILE A 65 -9.74 1.20 16.58
N CYS A 66 -10.81 0.83 15.88
CA CYS A 66 -11.44 1.62 14.85
C CYS A 66 -12.42 2.57 15.53
N GLU A 67 -12.29 3.88 15.30
CA GLU A 67 -13.26 4.87 15.80
C GLU A 67 -14.47 4.93 14.87
N LYS A 68 -14.20 4.98 13.57
CA LYS A 68 -15.21 5.01 12.50
C LYS A 68 -14.56 4.78 11.14
N GLY A 69 -15.36 4.51 10.12
CA GLY A 69 -14.85 4.31 8.77
C GLY A 69 -15.92 4.41 7.70
N ILE A 70 -15.49 4.46 6.45
CA ILE A 70 -16.34 4.55 5.27
C ILE A 70 -16.08 3.32 4.40
N ILE A 71 -17.14 2.56 4.09
CA ILE A 71 -17.05 1.47 3.11
C ILE A 71 -16.96 2.09 1.73
N ILE A 72 -15.92 1.73 0.98
CA ILE A 72 -15.66 2.22 -0.37
C ILE A 72 -16.34 1.31 -1.41
N ASN A 73 -16.28 0.00 -1.16
CA ASN A 73 -16.90 -1.02 -2.00
C ASN A 73 -17.17 -2.28 -1.18
N LYS A 74 -18.35 -2.88 -1.36
CA LYS A 74 -18.74 -4.16 -0.75
C LYS A 74 -19.36 -5.05 -1.82
N THR A 75 -18.81 -6.25 -1.97
CA THR A 75 -19.33 -7.33 -2.81
C THR A 75 -19.51 -8.57 -1.94
N GLU A 76 -20.17 -9.62 -2.45
CA GLU A 76 -20.36 -10.89 -1.73
C GLU A 76 -19.08 -11.46 -1.11
N THR A 77 -17.93 -11.24 -1.74
CA THR A 77 -16.66 -11.87 -1.35
C THR A 77 -15.56 -10.89 -0.97
N ARG A 78 -15.79 -9.58 -1.10
CA ARG A 78 -14.75 -8.56 -0.85
C ARG A 78 -15.32 -7.28 -0.31
N VAL A 79 -14.60 -6.68 0.63
CA VAL A 79 -14.89 -5.37 1.18
C VAL A 79 -13.63 -4.52 1.11
N ILE A 80 -13.78 -3.24 0.79
CA ILE A 80 -12.72 -2.23 0.87
C ILE A 80 -13.29 -1.06 1.69
N ALA A 81 -12.54 -0.58 2.68
CA ALA A 81 -12.95 0.54 3.53
C ALA A 81 -11.75 1.44 3.89
N ALA A 82 -12.03 2.71 4.13
CA ALA A 82 -11.08 3.64 4.74
C ALA A 82 -11.55 3.93 6.18
N LEU A 83 -10.66 3.80 7.14
CA LEU A 83 -10.95 3.81 8.57
C LEU A 83 -10.11 4.87 9.28
N ILE A 84 -10.64 5.40 10.36
CA ILE A 84 -9.88 6.13 11.39
C ILE A 84 -9.64 5.16 12.53
N CYS A 85 -8.39 4.90 12.82
CA CYS A 85 -7.97 3.96 13.85
C CYS A 85 -6.96 4.58 14.79
N HIS A 86 -6.79 3.98 15.97
CA HIS A 86 -5.69 4.27 16.87
C HIS A 86 -5.16 2.99 17.54
N SER A 87 -3.98 3.09 18.15
CA SER A 87 -3.43 2.02 18.97
C SER A 87 -4.37 1.72 20.15
N ALA A 88 -4.57 0.44 20.47
CA ALA A 88 -5.34 0.04 21.64
C ALA A 88 -4.74 0.59 22.96
N LEU A 89 -3.43 0.83 22.97
CA LEU A 89 -2.70 1.34 24.13
C LEU A 89 -2.62 2.86 24.18
N LEU A 90 -2.72 3.54 23.04
CA LEU A 90 -2.47 4.98 22.94
C LEU A 90 -3.43 5.66 21.96
N LYS A 91 -4.50 6.25 22.50
CA LYS A 91 -5.54 6.93 21.72
C LYS A 91 -5.03 8.17 20.96
N SER A 92 -3.98 8.82 21.46
CA SER A 92 -3.39 9.98 20.78
C SER A 92 -2.69 9.63 19.47
N GLU A 93 -2.35 8.36 19.24
CA GLU A 93 -1.78 7.88 17.98
C GLU A 93 -2.87 7.45 17.00
N ARG A 94 -3.62 8.44 16.52
CA ARG A 94 -4.57 8.25 15.43
C ARG A 94 -3.87 8.13 14.08
N TYR A 95 -4.46 7.35 13.19
CA TYR A 95 -4.01 7.18 11.82
C TYR A 95 -5.18 6.79 10.92
N VAL A 96 -5.00 7.06 9.62
CA VAL A 96 -5.90 6.59 8.58
C VAL A 96 -5.49 5.19 8.16
N ARG A 97 -6.45 4.29 7.99
CA ARG A 97 -6.21 2.92 7.53
C ARG A 97 -7.08 2.61 6.32
N ILE A 98 -6.48 2.23 5.20
CA ILE A 98 -7.21 1.64 4.07
C ILE A 98 -7.11 0.14 4.22
N SER A 99 -8.24 -0.54 4.36
CA SER A 99 -8.29 -1.98 4.58
C SER A 99 -9.16 -2.71 3.57
N TRP A 100 -8.83 -3.97 3.36
CA TRP A 100 -9.61 -4.87 2.52
C TRP A 100 -9.76 -6.24 3.15
N TRP A 101 -10.90 -6.85 2.86
CA TRP A 101 -11.29 -8.16 3.34
C TRP A 101 -11.63 -9.05 2.14
N LYS A 102 -11.34 -10.33 2.28
CA LYS A 102 -11.77 -11.37 1.35
C LYS A 102 -12.57 -12.39 2.15
N THR A 103 -13.78 -12.71 1.69
CA THR A 103 -14.73 -13.58 2.41
C THR A 103 -14.83 -13.20 3.90
N TYR A 104 -14.96 -11.89 4.15
CA TYR A 104 -15.04 -11.26 5.48
C TYR A 104 -13.83 -11.47 6.41
N GLN A 105 -12.76 -12.10 5.94
CA GLN A 105 -11.49 -12.19 6.64
C GLN A 105 -10.55 -11.07 6.21
N HIS A 106 -9.84 -10.48 7.17
CA HIS A 106 -8.90 -9.41 6.88
C HIS A 106 -7.79 -9.88 5.94
N ALA A 107 -7.69 -9.25 4.77
CA ALA A 107 -6.74 -9.62 3.73
C ALA A 107 -5.53 -8.67 3.66
N GLY A 108 -5.67 -7.42 4.10
CA GLY A 108 -4.55 -6.50 4.20
C GLY A 108 -4.95 -5.05 4.50
N MET A 109 -3.94 -4.22 4.77
CA MET A 109 -4.12 -2.83 5.18
C MET A 109 -2.97 -1.89 4.82
N LEU A 110 -3.27 -0.63 4.57
CA LEU A 110 -2.31 0.47 4.47
C LEU A 110 -2.58 1.45 5.61
N LYS A 111 -1.60 1.68 6.50
CA LYS A 111 -1.71 2.64 7.62
C LYS A 111 -1.02 3.95 7.29
N ILE A 112 -1.63 5.10 7.57
CA ILE A 112 -1.13 6.45 7.22
C ILE A 112 -1.19 7.32 8.46
N TYR A 113 -0.02 7.69 8.98
CA TYR A 113 0.13 8.34 10.29
C TYR A 113 0.24 9.86 10.23
N ASP A 114 0.39 10.43 9.04
CA ASP A 114 0.61 11.87 8.88
C ASP A 114 -0.17 12.45 7.70
N ASN A 115 -0.51 13.74 7.83
CA ASN A 115 -1.26 14.51 6.84
C ASN A 115 -0.53 14.57 5.48
N PRO A 116 0.76 14.94 5.39
CA PRO A 116 1.46 14.98 4.10
C PRO A 116 1.33 13.69 3.27
N VAL A 117 1.42 12.52 3.88
CA VAL A 117 1.30 11.25 3.16
C VAL A 117 -0.13 10.98 2.72
N LEU A 118 -1.13 11.31 3.55
CA LEU A 118 -2.53 11.21 3.14
C LEU A 118 -2.82 12.12 1.93
N ASN A 119 -2.34 13.35 1.97
CA ASN A 119 -2.48 14.31 0.88
C ASN A 119 -1.79 13.85 -0.40
N ASN A 120 -0.58 13.28 -0.29
CA ASN A 120 0.09 12.71 -1.44
C ASN A 120 -0.66 11.52 -2.03
N LEU A 121 -1.22 10.66 -1.19
CA LEU A 121 -2.07 9.55 -1.62
C LEU A 121 -3.30 10.05 -2.38
N ILE A 122 -3.99 11.05 -1.85
CA ILE A 122 -5.14 11.66 -2.51
C ILE A 122 -4.72 12.24 -3.87
N LYS A 123 -3.68 13.08 -3.91
CA LYS A 123 -3.17 13.69 -5.15
C LYS A 123 -2.75 12.64 -6.19
N SER A 124 -2.08 11.57 -5.76
CA SER A 124 -1.69 10.47 -6.64
C SER A 124 -2.89 9.72 -7.20
N LEU A 125 -3.91 9.43 -6.37
CA LEU A 125 -5.13 8.78 -6.81
C LEU A 125 -5.93 9.66 -7.78
N GLU A 126 -6.01 10.97 -7.54
CA GLU A 126 -6.65 11.94 -8.44
C GLU A 126 -5.97 11.97 -9.81
N LYS A 127 -4.64 12.09 -9.82
CA LYS A 127 -3.84 12.03 -11.06
C LYS A 127 -4.08 10.73 -11.82
N ILE A 128 -4.14 9.60 -11.13
CA ILE A 128 -4.43 8.29 -11.73
C ILE A 128 -5.85 8.27 -12.29
N ASP A 129 -6.83 8.80 -11.56
CA ASP A 129 -8.21 8.81 -12.03
C ASP A 129 -8.41 9.69 -13.27
N GLU A 130 -7.69 10.79 -13.37
CA GLU A 130 -7.70 11.67 -14.54
C GLU A 130 -6.95 11.07 -15.73
N SER A 131 -5.79 10.46 -15.47
CA SER A 131 -4.84 10.09 -16.54
C SER A 131 -5.06 8.69 -17.12
N PHE A 132 -5.96 7.89 -16.55
CA PHE A 132 -6.27 6.54 -17.03
C PHE A 132 -7.74 6.39 -17.44
N ASP A 133 -8.03 5.51 -18.41
CA ASP A 133 -9.39 5.09 -18.73
C ASP A 133 -9.89 3.94 -17.84
N GLU A 134 -11.15 3.53 -18.02
CA GLU A 134 -11.79 2.45 -17.27
C GLU A 134 -11.08 1.09 -17.39
N LEU A 135 -10.27 0.90 -18.43
CA LEU A 135 -9.47 -0.30 -18.67
C LEU A 135 -8.01 -0.11 -18.24
N TRP A 136 -7.69 0.96 -17.53
CA TRP A 136 -6.33 1.35 -17.15
C TRP A 136 -5.39 1.55 -18.35
N ASN A 137 -5.90 2.03 -19.48
CA ASN A 137 -5.07 2.61 -20.52
C ASN A 137 -4.69 4.04 -20.13
N TRP A 138 -3.41 4.36 -20.29
CA TRP A 138 -2.90 5.72 -20.16
C TRP A 138 -3.51 6.61 -21.25
N LYS A 139 -4.13 7.73 -20.84
CA LYS A 139 -4.73 8.73 -21.73
C LYS A 139 -3.80 9.88 -22.10
N GLY A 140 -2.68 10.04 -21.40
CA GLY A 140 -1.75 11.14 -21.63
C GLY A 140 -0.83 10.90 -22.83
N SER A 141 -0.03 11.91 -23.17
CA SER A 141 1.10 11.77 -24.09
C SER A 141 2.38 11.43 -23.31
N TYR A 142 3.22 10.55 -23.86
CA TYR A 142 4.52 10.23 -23.24
C TYR A 142 5.55 11.36 -23.40
N ASP A 143 5.23 12.37 -24.23
CA ASP A 143 6.27 13.19 -24.86
C ASP A 143 6.63 14.49 -24.17
N LYS A 144 5.96 14.92 -23.09
CA LYS A 144 6.43 16.08 -22.30
C LYS A 144 6.16 15.89 -20.83
N LYS A 145 7.22 15.71 -20.03
CA LYS A 145 7.16 16.04 -18.61
C LYS A 145 6.66 17.48 -18.51
N ALA A 146 5.67 17.72 -17.65
CA ALA A 146 5.30 19.08 -17.32
C ALA A 146 6.58 19.85 -16.92
N PRO A 147 6.76 21.09 -17.40
CA PRO A 147 7.93 21.88 -17.03
C PRO A 147 8.04 21.96 -15.50
N GLU A 148 9.26 21.85 -14.99
CA GLU A 148 9.55 22.02 -13.55
C GLU A 148 9.13 23.43 -13.14
N THR A 149 8.32 23.53 -12.08
CA THR A 149 8.00 24.81 -11.45
C THR A 149 9.21 25.36 -10.70
N GLU A 150 9.20 26.64 -10.31
CA GLU A 150 10.27 27.22 -9.49
C GLU A 150 10.43 26.48 -8.16
N GLU A 151 9.32 26.06 -7.55
CA GLU A 151 9.28 25.27 -6.32
C GLU A 151 9.92 23.89 -6.52
N ASP A 152 9.61 23.19 -7.63
CA ASP A 152 10.24 21.90 -7.97
C ASP A 152 11.77 22.03 -8.10
N LEU A 153 12.23 23.10 -8.74
CA LEU A 153 13.65 23.39 -8.92
C LEU A 153 14.32 23.68 -7.57
N GLU A 154 13.65 24.37 -6.65
CA GLU A 154 14.16 24.64 -5.31
C GLU A 154 14.28 23.36 -4.47
N ILE A 155 13.24 22.52 -4.47
CA ILE A 155 13.24 21.21 -3.79
C ILE A 155 14.37 20.33 -4.33
N LYS A 156 14.51 20.25 -5.65
CA LYS A 156 15.58 19.48 -6.31
C LYS A 156 16.97 19.95 -5.90
N LYS A 157 17.20 21.28 -5.89
CA LYS A 157 18.46 21.86 -5.39
C LYS A 157 18.72 21.48 -3.94
N LYS A 158 17.70 21.57 -3.06
CA LYS A 158 17.82 21.15 -1.64
C LYS A 158 18.22 19.68 -1.53
N LEU A 159 17.54 18.79 -2.25
CA LEU A 159 17.83 17.36 -2.26
C LEU A 159 19.23 17.05 -2.79
N ASP A 160 19.67 17.75 -3.84
CA ASP A 160 21.01 17.54 -4.42
C ASP A 160 22.12 18.03 -3.47
N ILE A 161 21.91 19.13 -2.74
CA ILE A 161 22.81 19.57 -1.67
C ILE A 161 22.91 18.50 -0.58
N ILE A 162 21.78 17.89 -0.18
CA ILE A 162 21.78 16.83 0.82
C ILE A 162 22.54 15.60 0.32
N LYS A 163 22.28 15.15 -0.92
CA LYS A 163 23.02 14.03 -1.54
C LYS A 163 24.52 14.30 -1.56
N TYR A 164 24.92 15.50 -1.99
CA TYR A 164 26.33 15.91 -2.00
C TYR A 164 26.96 15.84 -0.59
N ARG A 165 26.28 16.39 0.43
CA ARG A 165 26.75 16.33 1.83
C ARG A 165 26.84 14.91 2.38
N ILE A 166 25.94 14.02 1.99
CA ILE A 166 26.01 12.60 2.35
C ILE A 166 27.25 11.95 1.73
N LEU A 167 27.50 12.19 0.44
CA LEU A 167 28.57 11.52 -0.30
C LEU A 167 29.95 12.03 0.08
N GLU A 168 30.14 13.34 0.08
CA GLU A 168 31.44 13.96 0.34
C GLU A 168 31.73 14.05 1.84
N ASN A 169 30.75 14.53 2.62
CA ASN A 169 30.96 14.88 4.03
C ASN A 169 30.45 13.80 5.00
N LYS A 170 29.84 12.71 4.50
CA LYS A 170 29.19 11.66 5.32
C LYS A 170 28.23 12.26 6.36
N THR A 171 27.52 13.30 5.96
CA THR A 171 26.68 14.09 6.86
C THR A 171 25.26 13.57 6.86
N CYS A 172 24.68 13.41 8.05
CA CYS A 172 23.31 12.94 8.22
C CYS A 172 22.32 13.91 7.58
N PRO A 173 21.39 13.44 6.72
CA PRO A 173 20.38 14.31 6.10
C PRO A 173 19.42 14.94 7.12
N ASN A 174 19.22 14.28 8.27
CA ASN A 174 18.31 14.73 9.32
C ASN A 174 19.00 15.71 10.30
N CYS A 175 20.06 15.27 10.99
CA CYS A 175 20.68 16.06 12.06
C CYS A 175 22.03 16.72 11.71
N GLN A 176 22.51 16.56 10.47
CA GLN A 176 23.77 17.12 9.97
C GLN A 176 25.04 16.70 10.74
N LYS A 177 24.96 15.69 11.61
CA LYS A 177 26.14 15.08 12.25
C LYS A 177 26.81 14.06 11.33
N LYS A 178 28.10 13.82 11.55
CA LYS A 178 28.88 12.83 10.80
C LYS A 178 28.32 11.43 11.05
N MET A 179 28.21 10.63 9.99
CA MET A 179 27.71 9.26 10.01
C MET A 179 28.87 8.26 9.94
N GLU A 180 28.60 7.07 10.47
CA GLU A 180 29.47 5.91 10.37
C GLU A 180 29.22 5.19 9.04
N LYS A 181 30.30 4.79 8.35
CA LYS A 181 30.21 4.06 7.07
C LYS A 181 30.24 2.57 7.31
N HIS A 182 29.23 1.86 6.81
CA HIS A 182 29.21 0.41 6.67
C HIS A 182 29.31 -0.01 5.20
N LYS A 183 29.28 -1.32 4.94
CA LYS A 183 29.51 -1.90 3.61
C LYS A 183 28.58 -1.34 2.51
N SER A 184 27.29 -1.15 2.82
CA SER A 184 26.27 -0.70 1.84
C SER A 184 25.42 0.47 2.31
N HIS A 185 25.75 1.09 3.45
CA HIS A 185 24.93 2.13 4.06
C HIS A 185 25.74 2.97 5.06
N TYR A 186 25.20 4.14 5.41
CA TYR A 186 25.63 4.98 6.52
C TYR A 186 24.62 4.89 7.68
N ILE A 187 25.11 4.92 8.92
CA ILE A 187 24.28 5.04 10.13
C ILE A 187 24.67 6.31 10.89
N CYS A 188 23.67 7.12 11.22
CA CYS A 188 23.86 8.26 12.10
C CYS A 188 23.75 7.81 13.57
N GLN A 189 24.84 7.91 14.33
CA GLN A 189 24.84 7.55 15.75
C GLN A 189 24.02 8.51 16.63
N HIS A 190 23.66 9.69 16.13
CA HIS A 190 22.92 10.70 16.90
C HIS A 190 21.39 10.56 16.81
N CYS A 191 20.87 10.30 15.61
CA CYS A 191 19.41 10.22 15.37
C CYS A 191 18.97 8.88 14.76
N SER A 192 19.89 7.92 14.65
CA SER A 192 19.65 6.59 14.09
C SER A 192 19.17 6.56 12.63
N GLU A 193 19.30 7.69 11.91
CA GLU A 193 19.04 7.79 10.48
C GLU A 193 19.96 6.83 9.71
N ILE A 194 19.40 6.09 8.74
CA ILE A 194 20.14 5.13 7.92
C ILE A 194 20.02 5.51 6.45
N VAL A 195 21.17 5.83 5.84
CA VAL A 195 21.26 6.13 4.40
C VAL A 195 21.80 4.91 3.65
N ILE A 196 21.03 4.37 2.70
CA ILE A 196 21.47 3.23 1.89
C ILE A 196 22.22 3.74 0.66
N LEU A 197 23.29 3.05 0.26
CA LEU A 197 23.98 3.31 -1.01
C LEU A 197 23.55 2.26 -2.03
N GLU A 198 22.74 2.66 -3.01
CA GLU A 198 22.38 1.82 -4.16
C GLU A 198 23.16 2.22 -5.41
N GLY A 199 23.01 1.44 -6.49
CA GLY A 199 23.76 1.51 -7.76
C GLY A 199 24.57 2.79 -8.00
N PHE A 200 25.90 2.64 -8.15
CA PHE A 200 26.84 3.75 -8.31
C PHE A 200 26.94 4.73 -7.11
N ASN A 201 26.77 4.22 -5.88
CA ASN A 201 26.80 5.02 -4.64
C ASN A 201 25.70 6.10 -4.58
N GLN A 202 24.57 5.91 -5.23
CA GLN A 202 23.44 6.81 -5.08
C GLN A 202 22.86 6.70 -3.66
N PRO A 203 22.85 7.79 -2.87
CA PRO A 203 22.36 7.74 -1.51
C PRO A 203 20.83 7.79 -1.51
N ILE A 204 20.23 6.78 -0.90
CA ILE A 204 18.80 6.71 -0.61
C ILE A 204 18.60 7.00 0.86
N PHE A 205 17.91 8.10 1.12
CA PHE A 205 17.60 8.59 2.44
C PHE A 205 16.15 9.04 2.51
N ASN A 206 15.76 9.44 3.71
CA ASN A 206 14.41 9.86 4.01
C ASN A 206 14.13 11.26 3.47
N ILE A 207 13.26 11.36 2.47
CA ILE A 207 12.76 12.63 1.95
C ILE A 207 11.48 12.97 2.71
N ASP A 208 11.32 14.24 3.11
CA ASP A 208 10.06 14.70 3.70
C ASP A 208 8.93 14.42 2.70
N SER A 209 7.82 13.86 3.18
CA SER A 209 6.70 13.53 2.32
C SER A 209 6.18 14.75 1.55
N LYS A 210 6.32 15.97 2.09
CA LYS A 210 5.94 17.21 1.36
C LYS A 210 6.82 17.49 0.14
N ASP A 211 8.08 17.05 0.18
CA ASP A 211 9.10 17.30 -0.84
C ASP A 211 9.14 16.20 -1.92
N LEU A 212 8.14 15.30 -1.93
CA LEU A 212 8.10 14.21 -2.89
C LEU A 212 7.67 14.66 -4.27
N ASP A 213 8.47 14.27 -5.28
CA ASP A 213 8.10 14.44 -6.68
C ASP A 213 6.94 13.49 -7.03
N LEU A 214 5.73 14.04 -7.14
CA LEU A 214 4.53 13.32 -7.56
C LEU A 214 4.26 13.44 -9.07
N ARG A 215 5.28 13.66 -9.90
CA ARG A 215 5.11 13.68 -11.36
C ARG A 215 5.21 12.29 -11.94
N PHE A 216 4.53 12.07 -13.06
CA PHE A 216 4.67 10.84 -13.82
C PHE A 216 6.10 10.71 -14.36
N HIS A 217 6.79 9.63 -14.00
CA HIS A 217 7.95 9.20 -14.75
C HIS A 217 7.46 8.51 -16.02
N SER A 218 7.98 8.92 -17.18
CA SER A 218 7.63 8.42 -18.52
C SER A 218 7.88 6.92 -18.74
N ASN A 219 8.50 6.24 -17.78
CA ASN A 219 8.89 4.85 -17.90
C ASN A 219 7.89 3.98 -17.15
N PHE A 220 7.17 3.12 -17.88
CA PHE A 220 6.39 2.05 -17.26
C PHE A 220 7.27 1.18 -16.35
N PRO A 221 6.79 0.77 -15.16
CA PRO A 221 5.47 1.05 -14.60
C PRO A 221 5.34 2.47 -14.03
N ILE A 222 4.21 3.13 -14.31
CA ILE A 222 3.84 4.41 -13.70
C ILE A 222 3.66 4.17 -12.19
N ASN A 223 4.58 4.72 -11.41
CA ASN A 223 4.64 4.54 -9.96
C ASN A 223 4.61 5.91 -9.27
N PHE A 224 3.82 6.01 -8.21
CA PHE A 224 3.98 7.06 -7.20
C PHE A 224 4.68 6.45 -6.00
N TYR A 225 5.82 7.00 -5.62
CA TYR A 225 6.48 6.67 -4.36
C TYR A 225 6.00 7.64 -3.30
N MET A 226 5.33 7.12 -2.29
CA MET A 226 4.86 7.86 -1.12
C MET A 226 5.58 7.29 0.11
N PRO A 227 6.86 7.61 0.34
CA PRO A 227 7.46 7.31 1.62
C PRO A 227 6.65 8.02 2.71
N THR A 228 5.98 7.20 3.54
CA THR A 228 5.72 7.55 4.93
C THR A 228 6.99 7.26 5.69
N SER A 229 7.44 8.20 6.51
CA SER A 229 8.39 7.93 7.59
C SER A 229 9.55 7.03 7.16
N GLY A 230 10.49 7.69 6.53
CA GLY A 230 11.85 7.30 6.70
C GLY A 230 12.24 7.08 8.17
N ILE A 231 13.05 6.04 8.43
CA ILE A 231 13.52 5.57 9.75
C ILE A 231 13.74 6.73 10.74
N THR A 232 12.80 6.94 11.66
CA THR A 232 13.05 7.63 12.93
C THR A 232 12.12 7.16 14.04
N LEU A 233 12.74 6.86 15.20
CA LEU A 233 12.30 6.75 16.60
C LEU A 233 11.04 5.98 17.02
N LYS A 234 10.01 5.83 16.18
CA LYS A 234 9.00 4.79 16.43
C LYS A 234 9.60 3.48 15.94
N TRP A 235 9.41 2.39 16.67
CA TRP A 235 9.82 1.03 16.26
C TRP A 235 9.12 0.53 14.97
N LEU A 236 8.54 1.44 14.18
CA LEU A 236 7.94 1.25 12.88
C LEU A 236 9.05 1.32 11.82
N VAL A 237 9.51 0.13 11.48
CA VAL A 237 10.31 -0.23 10.32
C VAL A 237 9.81 0.51 9.08
N GLY A 238 10.64 1.36 8.47
CA GLY A 238 10.24 2.30 7.40
C GLY A 238 9.25 1.71 6.38
N GLU A 239 8.08 2.35 6.29
CA GLU A 239 6.92 1.93 5.48
C GLU A 239 6.91 2.68 4.15
N TRP A 240 7.52 2.10 3.11
CA TRP A 240 7.44 2.69 1.78
C TRP A 240 6.11 2.32 1.15
N LYS A 241 5.29 3.32 0.83
CA LYS A 241 4.04 3.11 0.12
C LYS A 241 4.25 3.47 -1.33
N ALA A 242 3.75 2.65 -2.24
CA ALA A 242 3.68 3.03 -3.64
C ALA A 242 2.34 2.69 -4.24
N ILE A 243 1.86 3.53 -5.15
CA ILE A 243 0.67 3.26 -5.97
C ILE A 243 1.16 3.01 -7.38
N VAL A 244 0.82 1.85 -7.93
CA VAL A 244 1.34 1.39 -9.21
C VAL A 244 0.23 0.79 -10.05
N VAL A 245 0.15 1.17 -11.32
CA VAL A 245 -0.67 0.46 -12.31
C VAL A 245 0.15 -0.70 -12.87
N ILE A 246 -0.32 -1.93 -12.65
CA ILE A 246 0.37 -3.16 -13.06
C ILE A 246 -0.28 -3.74 -14.32
N TYR A 247 0.57 -4.21 -15.24
CA TYR A 247 0.20 -4.94 -16.44
C TYR A 247 0.47 -6.43 -16.20
N SER A 248 -0.48 -7.30 -16.53
CA SER A 248 -0.26 -8.75 -16.46
C SER A 248 0.65 -9.21 -17.59
N ASN A 249 1.80 -9.79 -17.23
CA ASN A 249 2.71 -10.42 -18.20
C ASN A 249 2.01 -11.49 -19.07
N ASN A 250 1.02 -12.19 -18.52
CA ASN A 250 0.34 -13.30 -19.19
C ASN A 250 -0.92 -12.87 -19.96
N ASN A 251 -1.40 -11.64 -19.76
CA ASN A 251 -2.62 -11.14 -20.40
C ASN A 251 -2.52 -9.61 -20.54
N PRO A 252 -2.17 -9.10 -21.74
CA PRO A 252 -1.98 -7.67 -21.98
C PRO A 252 -3.20 -6.79 -21.68
N ASN A 253 -4.40 -7.38 -21.72
CA ASN A 253 -5.66 -6.70 -21.45
C ASN A 253 -6.00 -6.64 -19.96
N LYS A 254 -5.25 -7.34 -19.11
CA LYS A 254 -5.48 -7.35 -17.67
C LYS A 254 -4.54 -6.38 -16.97
N ARG A 255 -5.13 -5.32 -16.43
CA ARG A 255 -4.45 -4.25 -15.71
C ARG A 255 -5.19 -3.94 -14.41
N TRP A 256 -4.47 -3.44 -13.42
CA TRP A 256 -5.06 -3.09 -12.13
C TRP A 256 -4.17 -2.10 -11.39
N LEU A 257 -4.78 -1.31 -10.51
CA LEU A 257 -4.04 -0.53 -9.52
C LEU A 257 -3.63 -1.42 -8.36
N ARG A 258 -2.39 -1.25 -7.89
CA ARG A 258 -1.82 -1.97 -6.76
C ARG A 258 -1.18 -1.01 -5.78
N PHE A 259 -1.39 -1.27 -4.51
CA PHE A 259 -0.73 -0.58 -3.41
C PHE A 259 0.42 -1.45 -2.89
N TYR A 260 1.64 -0.99 -3.05
CA TYR A 260 2.79 -1.63 -2.43
C TYR A 260 3.02 -1.03 -1.05
N TRP A 261 3.31 -1.91 -0.09
CA TRP A 261 4.01 -1.56 1.13
C TRP A 261 5.34 -2.30 1.13
N TRP A 262 6.38 -1.70 1.69
CA TRP A 262 7.65 -2.36 1.90
C TRP A 262 8.06 -2.20 3.34
N THR A 263 8.50 -3.31 3.92
CA THR A 263 9.13 -3.36 5.23
C THR A 263 10.61 -3.67 5.03
N ARG A 264 11.50 -2.93 5.69
CA ARG A 264 12.92 -3.29 5.73
C ARG A 264 13.14 -4.57 6.56
N ASP A 265 14.08 -5.41 6.13
CA ASP A 265 14.52 -6.58 6.88
C ASP A 265 15.58 -6.16 7.93
N PHE A 266 15.16 -6.13 9.20
CA PHE A 266 16.02 -5.82 10.35
C PHE A 266 16.39 -7.04 11.18
N SER A 267 16.28 -8.25 10.63
CA SER A 267 16.70 -9.51 11.28
C SER A 267 18.12 -9.44 11.89
N LYS A 268 19.00 -8.60 11.32
CA LYS A 268 20.37 -8.37 11.81
C LYS A 268 20.53 -7.35 12.94
N LEU A 269 19.53 -6.51 13.22
CA LEU A 269 19.56 -5.52 14.32
C LEU A 269 18.80 -6.02 15.56
N ILE A 270 17.86 -6.95 15.39
CA ILE A 270 17.10 -7.54 16.50
C ILE A 270 17.89 -8.71 17.07
N LYS A 271 18.85 -8.43 17.96
CA LYS A 271 19.68 -9.45 18.65
C LYS A 271 18.88 -10.45 19.51
N TYR A 272 17.62 -10.14 19.85
CA TYR A 272 16.83 -10.91 20.82
C TYR A 272 15.49 -11.46 20.29
N GLY A 273 15.30 -11.52 18.97
CA GLY A 273 14.15 -12.18 18.35
C GLY A 273 14.62 -13.40 17.57
N GLN A 274 14.45 -14.61 18.11
CA GLN A 274 14.81 -15.86 17.43
C GLN A 274 14.06 -15.99 16.10
N ARG A 275 14.74 -15.68 14.99
CA ARG A 275 14.68 -16.45 13.75
C ARG A 275 16.07 -16.42 13.13
N GLU A 276 16.76 -17.56 13.17
CA GLU A 276 17.94 -17.80 12.36
C GLU A 276 17.58 -17.57 10.89
N MET A 277 18.00 -16.43 10.34
CA MET A 277 17.90 -16.13 8.92
C MET A 277 19.23 -15.61 8.42
N ALA A 278 19.96 -16.53 7.77
CA ALA A 278 21.12 -16.36 6.89
C ALA A 278 22.06 -15.17 7.15
N GLU A 279 23.18 -15.44 7.81
CA GLU A 279 24.40 -14.63 7.74
C GLU A 279 24.84 -14.46 6.29
N GLY A 280 24.54 -13.33 5.65
CA GLY A 280 25.06 -13.02 4.31
C GLY A 280 24.30 -12.01 3.46
N THR A 281 23.04 -11.68 3.80
CA THR A 281 22.23 -10.74 3.02
C THR A 281 22.70 -9.27 3.14
N GLN A 282 23.01 -8.64 2.02
CA GLN A 282 23.33 -7.20 1.93
C GLN A 282 22.08 -6.37 2.26
N MET A 283 22.22 -5.33 3.10
CA MET A 283 21.14 -4.34 3.25
C MET A 283 20.96 -3.63 1.90
N GLY A 284 19.76 -3.75 1.32
CA GLY A 284 19.35 -3.16 0.05
C GLY A 284 17.84 -3.33 -0.13
N TRP A 285 17.25 -2.69 -1.14
CA TRP A 285 15.84 -2.85 -1.42
C TRP A 285 15.58 -4.21 -2.06
N LYS A 286 14.96 -5.14 -1.31
CA LYS A 286 14.45 -6.38 -1.90
C LYS A 286 12.98 -6.17 -2.26
N ALA A 287 12.66 -6.32 -3.54
CA ALA A 287 11.29 -6.46 -4.03
C ALA A 287 10.60 -7.65 -3.40
N GLN A 288 10.05 -7.44 -2.19
CA GLN A 288 9.10 -8.35 -1.61
C GLN A 288 7.73 -7.95 -2.10
N ARG A 289 7.09 -8.85 -2.83
CA ARG A 289 5.67 -8.73 -3.12
C ARG A 289 4.95 -8.68 -1.78
N GLY A 290 4.39 -7.54 -1.42
CA GLY A 290 3.50 -7.43 -0.26
C GLY A 290 2.48 -8.56 -0.35
N VAL A 291 2.53 -9.49 0.60
CA VAL A 291 1.58 -10.60 0.66
C VAL A 291 0.20 -9.98 0.80
N SER A 292 -0.71 -10.31 -0.12
CA SER A 292 -2.10 -9.83 -0.12
C SER A 292 -2.31 -8.32 -0.36
N SER A 293 -1.42 -7.66 -1.11
CA SER A 293 -1.68 -6.31 -1.64
C SER A 293 -3.01 -6.25 -2.43
N PRO A 294 -3.85 -5.21 -2.25
CA PRO A 294 -5.14 -5.13 -2.88
C PRO A 294 -4.92 -4.75 -4.34
N ASN A 295 -5.49 -5.54 -5.23
CA ASN A 295 -5.60 -5.15 -6.62
C ASN A 295 -6.98 -4.50 -6.78
N ILE A 296 -7.01 -3.23 -7.16
CA ILE A 296 -8.22 -2.57 -7.63
C ILE A 296 -8.28 -2.78 -9.14
N TYR A 297 -9.19 -3.65 -9.56
CA TYR A 297 -9.40 -3.99 -10.98
C TYR A 297 -10.37 -3.02 -11.65
N ASP A 298 -11.39 -2.56 -10.91
CA ASP A 298 -12.39 -1.63 -11.42
C ASP A 298 -12.02 -0.20 -11.01
N LYS A 299 -11.79 0.66 -12.01
CA LYS A 299 -11.43 2.06 -11.79
C LYS A 299 -12.55 2.86 -11.12
N LYS A 300 -13.81 2.44 -11.23
CA LYS A 300 -14.96 3.08 -10.57
C LYS A 300 -14.82 3.19 -9.06
N ILE A 301 -13.99 2.34 -8.44
CA ILE A 301 -13.72 2.34 -7.00
C ILE A 301 -12.81 3.51 -6.58
N ILE A 302 -12.04 4.10 -7.51
CA ILE A 302 -11.06 5.15 -7.21
C ILE A 302 -11.71 6.44 -6.75
N ARG A 303 -12.79 6.88 -7.41
CA ARG A 303 -13.48 8.11 -7.03
C ARG A 303 -14.14 8.03 -5.64
N PRO A 304 -14.87 6.95 -5.29
CA PRO A 304 -15.33 6.71 -3.92
C PRO A 304 -14.19 6.67 -2.90
N LEU A 305 -13.05 6.05 -3.23
CA LEU A 305 -11.88 6.01 -2.36
C LEU A 305 -11.33 7.42 -2.09
N ILE A 306 -11.13 8.24 -3.13
CA ILE A 306 -10.67 9.62 -3.01
C ILE A 306 -11.62 10.43 -2.10
N ASN A 307 -12.92 10.32 -2.34
CA ASN A 307 -13.93 11.04 -1.58
C ASN A 307 -13.94 10.62 -0.09
N ALA A 308 -13.80 9.32 0.18
CA ALA A 308 -13.69 8.81 1.54
C ALA A 308 -12.43 9.32 2.26
N LEU A 309 -11.28 9.33 1.57
CA LEU A 309 -10.03 9.83 2.13
C LEU A 309 -10.08 11.33 2.43
N LYS A 310 -10.70 12.14 1.55
CA LYS A 310 -10.93 13.57 1.80
C LYS A 310 -11.81 13.80 3.03
N LYS A 311 -12.95 13.12 3.12
CA LYS A 311 -13.85 13.19 4.29
C LYS A 311 -13.14 12.79 5.59
N ILE A 312 -12.25 11.80 5.54
CA ILE A 312 -11.42 11.40 6.68
C ILE A 312 -10.37 12.48 7.02
N SER A 313 -9.77 13.11 6.03
CA SER A 313 -8.83 14.23 6.23
C SER A 313 -9.51 15.37 7.00
N ASP A 314 -10.69 15.77 6.54
CA ASP A 314 -11.50 16.82 7.17
C ASP A 314 -11.83 16.45 8.63
N GLU A 315 -12.26 15.20 8.87
CA GLU A 315 -12.60 14.70 10.20
C GLU A 315 -11.40 14.71 11.17
N LEU A 316 -10.20 14.40 10.67
CA LEU A 316 -8.97 14.45 11.46
C LEU A 316 -8.43 15.87 11.65
N ASN A 317 -9.04 16.88 11.02
CA ASN A 317 -8.49 18.22 10.84
C ASN A 317 -7.08 18.19 10.21
N TRP A 318 -6.88 17.25 9.28
CA TRP A 318 -5.66 17.08 8.50
C TRP A 318 -5.81 17.76 7.14
N ASN A 319 -6.21 19.02 7.13
CA ASN A 319 -6.36 19.79 5.89
C ASN A 319 -5.04 20.41 5.45
#